data_AF-A0A2W4XPI5-F1
#
_entry.id   AF-A0A2W4XPI5-F1
#
_cell.length_a   1.000
_cell.length_b   1.000
_cell.length_c   1.000
_cell.angle_alpha   90.00
_cell.angle_beta   90.00
_cell.angle_gamma   90.00
#
_symmetry.space_group_name_H-M   'P 1'
#
loop_
_entity.id
_entity.type
_entity.pdbx_description
1 polymer ?
#
loop_
_entity_poly.entity_id
_entity_poly.type
_entity_poly.pdbx_seq_one_letter_code
_entity_poly.pdbx_strand_id
1 'polypeptide(L)'
;RRDRCYGCGRCLPVCPWGLIAAHSYPTPIDAVAQQVLSQVDALEIHTHVGEHAAFKDLWQTLQPWIGNLQIISISCPDGDGLINYLKDLQQIMKAPESSLGEDLRDSAIALKIALKTKPHNAIWQNVIWQTDGRPMSGDIGKGTTHAAIRLAEKVLQSDLLGYVQLAGGTNQYTVPKLYELGLLAHAKSLNGSMNGATRLVSGVAYGSFARRLLVSFTDQTLYLEETPALLWKAVAIAESLIAPLKRPI
;
A
#
# COMPACT_ATOMS: atom_id res chain seq x y z
N ARG A 1 8.32 33.78 -3.43
CA ARG A 1 7.42 32.96 -2.56
C ARG A 1 6.51 32.00 -3.36
N ARG A 2 6.69 31.83 -4.69
CA ARG A 2 6.11 30.68 -5.44
C ARG A 2 6.77 29.37 -4.99
N ASP A 3 8.06 29.47 -4.78
CA ASP A 3 9.09 28.63 -4.18
C ASP A 3 8.78 27.99 -2.79
N ARG A 4 7.60 28.20 -2.19
CA ARG A 4 7.19 27.53 -0.93
C ARG A 4 5.91 26.70 -1.02
N CYS A 5 5.22 26.72 -2.16
CA CYS A 5 4.05 25.90 -2.37
C CYS A 5 4.50 24.50 -2.82
N TYR A 6 4.18 23.48 -2.02
CA TYR A 6 4.52 22.07 -2.31
C TYR A 6 3.28 21.23 -2.64
N GLY A 7 2.15 21.87 -2.98
CA GLY A 7 0.95 21.16 -3.45
C GLY A 7 0.06 20.53 -2.36
N CYS A 8 0.19 20.91 -1.08
CA CYS A 8 -0.57 20.28 0.01
C CYS A 8 -2.10 20.54 0.03
N GLY A 9 -2.62 21.41 -0.83
CA GLY A 9 -4.05 21.73 -0.90
C GLY A 9 -4.64 22.48 0.31
N ARG A 10 -3.90 22.66 1.42
CA ARG A 10 -4.38 23.29 2.66
C ARG A 10 -4.88 24.73 2.48
N CYS A 11 -4.41 25.43 1.45
CA CYS A 11 -4.83 26.78 1.12
C CYS A 11 -6.23 26.86 0.52
N LEU A 12 -6.71 25.79 -0.13
CA LEU A 12 -8.01 25.76 -0.81
C LEU A 12 -9.19 25.97 0.16
N PRO A 13 -9.36 25.17 1.24
CA PRO A 13 -10.51 25.30 2.13
C PRO A 13 -10.46 26.54 3.03
N VAL A 14 -9.29 27.19 3.18
CA VAL A 14 -9.13 28.38 4.02
C VAL A 14 -9.26 29.68 3.25
N CYS A 15 -9.41 29.64 1.91
CA CYS A 15 -9.57 30.84 1.10
C CYS A 15 -11.03 31.33 1.16
N PRO A 16 -11.34 32.43 1.88
CA PRO A 16 -12.72 32.89 2.04
C PRO A 16 -13.34 33.42 0.74
N TRP A 17 -12.49 33.88 -0.18
CA TRP A 17 -12.91 34.49 -1.44
C TRP A 17 -12.89 33.52 -2.63
N GLY A 18 -12.47 32.26 -2.43
CA GLY A 18 -12.40 31.26 -3.50
C GLY A 18 -11.42 31.61 -4.64
N LEU A 19 -10.41 32.44 -4.38
CA LEU A 19 -9.49 32.95 -5.41
C LEU A 19 -8.36 31.98 -5.76
N ILE A 20 -8.25 30.84 -5.06
CA ILE A 20 -7.18 29.85 -5.27
C ILE A 20 -7.74 28.71 -6.12
N ALA A 21 -7.15 28.52 -7.29
CA ALA A 21 -7.38 27.34 -8.12
C ALA A 21 -6.22 26.36 -8.00
N ALA A 22 -6.53 25.07 -7.96
CA ALA A 22 -5.54 24.00 -8.10
C ALA A 22 -5.58 23.44 -9.51
N HIS A 23 -4.42 23.29 -10.12
CA HIS A 23 -4.26 22.67 -11.43
C HIS A 23 -3.39 21.43 -11.27
N SER A 24 -3.91 20.28 -11.67
CA SER A 24 -3.15 19.04 -11.70
C SER A 24 -2.26 19.04 -12.93
N TYR A 25 -0.95 18.88 -12.72
CA TYR A 25 0.01 18.60 -13.77
C TYR A 25 0.41 17.14 -13.65
N PRO A 26 -0.29 16.21 -14.32
CA PRO A 26 0.08 14.80 -14.28
C PRO A 26 1.42 14.63 -15.01
N THR A 27 2.44 14.14 -14.31
CA THR A 27 3.65 13.62 -14.94
C THR A 27 3.34 12.21 -15.38
N PRO A 28 3.37 11.91 -16.69
CA PRO A 28 3.13 10.55 -17.13
C PRO A 28 4.26 9.66 -16.62
N ILE A 29 3.92 8.45 -16.18
CA ILE A 29 4.86 7.59 -15.46
C ILE A 29 6.05 7.21 -16.35
N ASP A 30 5.85 7.05 -17.66
CA ASP A 30 6.89 6.78 -18.66
C ASP A 30 8.02 7.83 -18.65
N ALA A 31 7.70 9.10 -18.41
CA ALA A 31 8.67 10.19 -18.37
C ALA A 31 9.63 10.10 -17.17
N VAL A 32 9.27 9.37 -16.11
CA VAL A 32 10.06 9.25 -14.88
C VAL A 32 10.37 7.81 -14.47
N ALA A 33 9.72 6.83 -15.10
CA ALA A 33 9.75 5.41 -14.73
C ALA A 33 11.18 4.88 -14.73
N GLN A 34 11.97 5.15 -15.77
CA GLN A 34 13.34 4.66 -15.82
C GLN A 34 14.20 5.23 -14.68
N GLN A 35 14.10 6.53 -14.41
CA GLN A 35 14.93 7.17 -13.39
C GLN A 35 14.51 6.77 -11.97
N VAL A 36 13.21 6.63 -11.71
CA VAL A 36 12.68 6.33 -10.38
C VAL A 36 12.69 4.82 -10.12
N LEU A 37 12.14 4.01 -11.03
CA LEU A 37 11.93 2.58 -10.80
C LEU A 37 13.21 1.74 -10.86
N SER A 38 14.29 2.28 -11.42
CA SER A 38 15.61 1.64 -11.35
C SER A 38 16.28 1.78 -9.98
N GLN A 39 15.76 2.63 -9.09
CA GLN A 39 16.39 2.99 -7.81
C GLN A 39 15.52 2.64 -6.59
N VAL A 40 14.37 1.98 -6.78
CA VAL A 40 13.45 1.64 -5.69
C VAL A 40 13.23 0.14 -5.61
N ASP A 41 13.11 -0.36 -4.38
CA ASP A 41 12.74 -1.75 -4.10
C ASP A 41 11.22 -1.95 -4.02
N ALA A 42 10.45 -0.88 -3.86
CA ALA A 42 9.02 -0.93 -3.57
C ALA A 42 8.26 0.12 -4.37
N LEU A 43 7.04 -0.23 -4.80
CA LEU A 43 6.12 0.68 -5.46
C LEU A 43 4.74 0.60 -4.81
N GLU A 44 4.15 1.76 -4.51
CA GLU A 44 2.75 1.88 -4.10
C GLU A 44 1.92 2.45 -5.25
N ILE A 45 0.78 1.82 -5.54
CA ILE A 45 -0.17 2.23 -6.57
C ILE A 45 -1.50 2.51 -5.89
N HIS A 46 -1.98 3.74 -6.01
CA HIS A 46 -3.33 4.11 -5.60
C HIS A 46 -4.31 3.92 -6.76
N THR A 47 -5.48 3.35 -6.46
CA THR A 47 -6.54 3.10 -7.43
C THR A 47 -7.91 3.27 -6.78
N HIS A 48 -8.96 3.39 -7.60
CA HIS A 48 -10.35 3.35 -7.17
C HIS A 48 -11.11 2.26 -7.94
N VAL A 49 -12.24 1.80 -7.40
CA VAL A 49 -13.09 0.83 -8.11
C VAL A 49 -13.57 1.45 -9.42
N GLY A 50 -13.40 0.72 -10.52
CA GLY A 50 -13.79 1.14 -11.87
C GLY A 50 -12.63 1.66 -12.74
N GLU A 51 -11.44 1.85 -12.18
CA GLU A 51 -10.25 2.36 -12.89
C GLU A 51 -9.47 1.26 -13.65
N HIS A 52 -10.14 0.21 -14.13
CA HIS A 52 -9.48 -0.94 -14.75
C HIS A 52 -8.60 -0.56 -15.94
N ALA A 53 -9.06 0.35 -16.81
CA ALA A 53 -8.31 0.78 -17.99
C ALA A 53 -7.03 1.52 -17.59
N ALA A 54 -7.15 2.52 -16.71
CA ALA A 54 -6.01 3.28 -16.21
C ALA A 54 -5.00 2.39 -15.47
N PHE A 55 -5.50 1.43 -14.66
CA PHE A 55 -4.63 0.46 -14.00
C PHE A 55 -3.90 -0.43 -15.01
N LYS A 56 -4.59 -0.91 -16.05
CA LYS A 56 -3.99 -1.74 -17.10
C LYS A 56 -2.89 -0.99 -17.85
N ASP A 57 -3.16 0.24 -18.27
CA ASP A 57 -2.18 1.08 -18.98
C ASP A 57 -0.95 1.37 -18.12
N LEU A 58 -1.17 1.68 -16.84
CA LEU A 58 -0.09 1.83 -15.85
C LEU A 58 0.70 0.53 -15.72
N TRP A 59 0.03 -0.60 -15.54
CA TRP A 59 0.66 -1.91 -15.33
C TRP A 59 1.50 -2.34 -16.54
N GLN A 60 1.01 -2.09 -17.75
CA GLN A 60 1.74 -2.30 -19.01
C GLN A 60 3.00 -1.44 -19.05
N THR A 61 2.86 -0.16 -18.71
CA THR A 61 4.01 0.75 -18.66
C THR A 61 5.05 0.26 -17.66
N LEU A 62 4.63 -0.25 -16.49
CA LEU A 62 5.54 -0.72 -15.45
C LEU A 62 6.26 -2.04 -15.78
N GLN A 63 5.77 -2.85 -16.73
CA GLN A 63 6.29 -4.20 -17.03
C GLN A 63 7.82 -4.31 -17.10
N PRO A 64 8.56 -3.39 -17.77
CA PRO A 64 10.01 -3.48 -17.88
C PRO A 64 10.74 -3.41 -16.53
N TRP A 65 10.11 -2.82 -15.51
CA TRP A 65 10.72 -2.57 -14.20
C TRP A 65 10.17 -3.46 -13.09
N ILE A 66 9.03 -4.14 -13.29
CA ILE A 66 8.43 -4.99 -12.26
C ILE A 66 9.45 -5.98 -11.71
N GLY A 67 10.30 -6.58 -12.55
CA GLY A 67 11.34 -7.53 -12.15
C GLY A 67 12.36 -7.02 -11.12
N ASN A 68 12.53 -5.70 -10.99
CA ASN A 68 13.44 -5.07 -10.04
C ASN A 68 12.77 -4.79 -8.67
N LEU A 69 11.45 -4.79 -8.62
CA LEU A 69 10.69 -4.50 -7.41
C LEU A 69 10.64 -5.75 -6.51
N GLN A 70 10.95 -5.55 -5.23
CA GLN A 70 10.80 -6.56 -4.20
C GLN A 70 9.34 -6.68 -3.74
N ILE A 71 8.59 -5.57 -3.74
CA ILE A 71 7.22 -5.51 -3.23
C ILE A 71 6.37 -4.45 -3.97
N ILE A 72 5.09 -4.77 -4.16
CA ILE A 72 4.12 -3.84 -4.76
C ILE A 72 2.94 -3.71 -3.80
N SER A 73 2.59 -2.48 -3.45
CA SER A 73 1.40 -2.17 -2.66
C SER A 73 0.31 -1.63 -3.56
N ILE A 74 -0.89 -2.23 -3.51
CA ILE A 74 -2.09 -1.71 -4.17
C ILE A 74 -3.00 -1.12 -3.10
N SER A 75 -3.15 0.20 -3.09
CA SER A 75 -4.03 0.92 -2.19
C SER A 75 -5.35 1.24 -2.88
N CYS A 76 -6.45 0.71 -2.35
CA CYS A 76 -7.79 0.97 -2.85
C CYS A 76 -8.74 1.27 -1.69
N PRO A 77 -9.49 2.38 -1.71
CA PRO A 77 -10.50 2.64 -0.70
C PRO A 77 -11.68 1.68 -0.82
N ASP A 78 -12.48 1.59 0.24
CA ASP A 78 -13.70 0.79 0.21
C ASP A 78 -14.72 1.35 -0.79
N GLY A 79 -15.51 0.46 -1.37
CA GLY A 79 -16.51 0.78 -2.37
C GLY A 79 -17.31 -0.45 -2.81
N ASP A 80 -18.40 -0.18 -3.53
CA ASP A 80 -19.22 -1.22 -4.14
C ASP A 80 -18.40 -1.98 -5.18
N GLY A 81 -18.47 -3.31 -5.18
CA GLY A 81 -17.71 -4.14 -6.12
C GLY A 81 -16.20 -4.25 -5.85
N LEU A 82 -15.68 -3.69 -4.76
CA LEU A 82 -14.24 -3.71 -4.42
C LEU A 82 -13.59 -5.08 -4.58
N ILE A 83 -14.19 -6.14 -4.02
CA ILE A 83 -13.57 -7.47 -4.04
C ILE A 83 -13.42 -8.01 -5.46
N ASN A 84 -14.41 -7.78 -6.32
CA ASN A 84 -14.33 -8.16 -7.73
C ASN A 84 -13.25 -7.32 -8.42
N TYR A 85 -13.22 -6.01 -8.15
CA TYR A 85 -12.20 -5.11 -8.68
C TYR A 85 -10.78 -5.59 -8.36
N LEU A 86 -10.47 -5.87 -7.08
CA LEU A 86 -9.15 -6.35 -6.67
C LEU A 86 -8.80 -7.71 -7.27
N LYS A 87 -9.78 -8.60 -7.47
CA LYS A 87 -9.58 -9.87 -8.17
C LYS A 87 -9.26 -9.66 -9.64
N ASP A 88 -9.90 -8.70 -10.30
CA ASP A 88 -9.59 -8.31 -11.67
C ASP A 88 -8.18 -7.72 -11.76
N LEU A 89 -7.80 -6.84 -10.83
CA LEU A 89 -6.44 -6.31 -10.76
C LEU A 89 -5.40 -7.42 -10.59
N GLN A 90 -5.67 -8.41 -9.75
CA GLN A 90 -4.80 -9.57 -9.61
C GLN A 90 -4.66 -10.36 -10.92
N GLN A 91 -5.71 -10.44 -11.73
CA GLN A 91 -5.66 -11.08 -13.05
C GLN A 91 -4.86 -10.25 -14.06
N ILE A 92 -5.09 -8.93 -14.11
CA ILE A 92 -4.31 -8.00 -14.93
C ILE A 92 -2.83 -8.12 -14.59
N MET A 93 -2.53 -8.20 -13.29
CA MET A 93 -1.17 -8.39 -12.81
C MET A 93 -0.59 -9.71 -13.30
N LYS A 94 -1.28 -10.84 -13.12
CA LYS A 94 -0.77 -12.18 -13.50
C LYS A 94 -0.55 -12.41 -15.00
N ALA A 95 -1.30 -11.73 -15.88
CA ALA A 95 -1.23 -11.99 -17.31
C ALA A 95 0.07 -11.42 -17.90
N PRO A 96 1.01 -12.25 -18.39
CA PRO A 96 2.03 -11.74 -19.28
C PRO A 96 1.32 -11.23 -20.54
N GLU A 97 1.67 -10.04 -21.04
CA GLU A 97 1.21 -9.64 -22.36
C GLU A 97 1.68 -10.71 -23.36
N SER A 98 0.73 -11.48 -23.87
CA SER A 98 0.97 -12.41 -24.96
C SER A 98 1.13 -11.60 -26.24
N SER A 99 2.32 -11.03 -26.45
CA SER A 99 2.82 -10.72 -27.79
C SER A 99 3.54 -11.96 -28.34
N LEU A 100 2.80 -13.04 -28.52
CA LEU A 100 3.17 -14.11 -29.45
C LEU A 100 1.94 -14.34 -30.29
N GLY A 101 2.06 -14.00 -31.58
CA GLY A 101 1.02 -14.20 -32.58
C GLY A 101 0.50 -15.64 -32.57
N GLU A 102 -0.68 -15.82 -33.13
CA GLU A 102 -1.55 -17.01 -33.08
C GLU A 102 -0.94 -18.36 -33.55
N ASP A 103 0.37 -18.48 -33.78
CA ASP A 103 0.99 -19.59 -34.50
C ASP A 103 2.00 -20.45 -33.71
N LEU A 104 1.83 -20.62 -32.39
CA LEU A 104 2.57 -21.65 -31.65
C LEU A 104 1.67 -22.46 -30.70
N ARG A 105 0.62 -23.04 -31.28
CA ARG A 105 0.00 -24.27 -30.75
C ARG A 105 0.90 -25.44 -31.11
N ASP A 106 1.97 -25.62 -30.34
CA ASP A 106 2.65 -26.88 -30.05
C ASP A 106 4.10 -26.58 -29.71
N SER A 107 4.41 -26.59 -28.42
CA SER A 107 5.57 -27.33 -27.93
C SER A 107 5.75 -27.08 -26.44
N ALA A 108 5.93 -28.16 -25.70
CA ALA A 108 6.45 -28.20 -24.34
C ALA A 108 7.79 -27.41 -24.17
N ILE A 109 8.37 -26.91 -25.26
CA ILE A 109 9.56 -26.06 -25.31
C ILE A 109 9.24 -24.64 -24.83
N ALA A 110 8.12 -24.02 -25.26
CA ALA A 110 7.72 -22.69 -24.76
C ALA A 110 7.47 -22.72 -23.24
N LEU A 111 6.82 -23.79 -22.76
CA LEU A 111 6.61 -24.02 -21.33
C LEU A 111 7.94 -24.26 -20.59
N LYS A 112 8.88 -25.04 -21.16
CA LYS A 112 10.21 -25.26 -20.57
C LYS A 112 11.09 -24.00 -20.58
N ILE A 113 10.92 -23.10 -21.55
CA ILE A 113 11.62 -21.81 -21.60
C ILE A 113 11.05 -20.86 -20.53
N ALA A 114 9.73 -20.78 -20.40
CA ALA A 114 9.06 -20.04 -19.32
C ALA A 114 9.43 -20.56 -17.92
N LEU A 115 9.71 -21.87 -17.78
CA LEU A 115 10.14 -22.50 -16.53
C LEU A 115 11.65 -22.38 -16.23
N LYS A 116 12.49 -22.04 -17.24
CA LYS A 116 13.97 -21.95 -17.10
C LYS A 116 14.49 -20.52 -16.90
N THR A 117 13.69 -19.51 -17.19
CA THR A 117 13.97 -18.14 -16.73
C THR A 117 13.67 -18.08 -15.24
N LYS A 118 14.51 -17.42 -14.42
CA LYS A 118 14.18 -17.19 -12.99
C LYS A 118 12.75 -16.66 -12.97
N PRO A 119 11.82 -17.34 -12.31
CA PRO A 119 10.43 -17.05 -12.57
C PRO A 119 10.17 -15.62 -12.13
N HIS A 120 9.75 -14.78 -13.07
CA HIS A 120 8.96 -13.59 -12.78
C HIS A 120 7.77 -13.91 -11.84
N ASN A 121 7.48 -15.20 -11.57
CA ASN A 121 6.51 -15.66 -10.58
C ASN A 121 6.85 -15.41 -9.11
N ALA A 122 8.07 -15.01 -8.74
CA ALA A 122 8.36 -14.70 -7.33
C ALA A 122 7.66 -13.41 -6.84
N ILE A 123 7.43 -12.45 -7.74
CA ILE A 123 6.85 -11.15 -7.39
C ILE A 123 5.35 -11.25 -7.11
N TRP A 124 4.65 -12.23 -7.70
CA TRP A 124 3.23 -12.47 -7.41
C TRP A 124 2.96 -12.91 -5.97
N GLN A 125 4.00 -13.33 -5.22
CA GLN A 125 3.88 -13.60 -3.78
C GLN A 125 4.13 -12.37 -2.89
N ASN A 126 4.56 -11.25 -3.47
CA ASN A 126 4.94 -10.03 -2.75
C ASN A 126 4.04 -8.83 -3.09
N VAL A 127 2.72 -9.06 -3.12
CA VAL A 127 1.73 -7.98 -3.21
C VAL A 127 1.21 -7.65 -1.81
N ILE A 128 1.17 -6.38 -1.48
CA ILE A 128 0.41 -5.84 -0.33
C ILE A 128 -0.91 -5.29 -0.86
N TRP A 129 -2.02 -5.82 -0.36
CA TRP A 129 -3.33 -5.20 -0.47
C TRP A 129 -3.48 -4.22 0.68
N GLN A 130 -3.24 -2.95 0.37
CA GLN A 130 -3.39 -1.87 1.33
C GLN A 130 -4.86 -1.45 1.39
N THR A 131 -5.46 -1.72 2.53
CA THR A 131 -6.88 -1.46 2.81
C THR A 131 -7.03 -0.02 3.29
N ASP A 132 -7.18 0.91 2.36
CA ASP A 132 -7.28 2.35 2.65
C ASP A 132 -8.68 2.71 3.17
N GLY A 133 -8.92 2.43 4.45
CA GLY A 133 -10.25 2.48 5.05
C GLY A 133 -10.90 3.87 5.11
N ARG A 134 -10.16 4.96 4.87
CA ARG A 134 -10.73 6.31 4.87
C ARG A 134 -9.89 7.32 4.10
N PRO A 135 -10.50 8.17 3.24
CA PRO A 135 -9.83 9.30 2.62
C PRO A 135 -9.19 10.25 3.66
N MET A 136 -8.04 10.83 3.31
CA MET A 136 -7.35 11.82 4.15
C MET A 136 -8.26 13.02 4.46
N SER A 137 -8.89 13.01 5.63
CA SER A 137 -9.84 14.06 6.07
C SER A 137 -9.36 14.81 7.33
N GLY A 138 -8.18 14.48 7.86
CA GLY A 138 -7.59 15.12 9.04
C GLY A 138 -8.17 14.66 10.39
N ASP A 139 -9.23 13.86 10.40
CA ASP A 139 -9.77 13.22 11.59
C ASP A 139 -9.06 11.89 11.88
N ILE A 140 -8.60 11.75 13.13
CA ILE A 140 -7.72 10.69 13.61
C ILE A 140 -8.26 10.15 14.96
N GLY A 141 -9.57 10.29 15.18
CA GLY A 141 -10.27 9.79 16.37
C GLY A 141 -10.34 8.26 16.44
N LYS A 142 -10.76 7.71 17.59
CA LYS A 142 -10.83 6.25 17.82
C LYS A 142 -11.72 5.50 16.82
N GLY A 143 -12.73 6.18 16.25
CA GLY A 143 -13.66 5.61 15.28
C GLY A 143 -13.03 5.24 13.94
N THR A 144 -11.90 5.87 13.57
CA THR A 144 -11.27 5.67 12.25
C THR A 144 -10.69 4.26 12.08
N THR A 145 -10.20 3.67 13.17
CA THR A 145 -9.65 2.31 13.21
C THR A 145 -10.64 1.25 12.74
N HIS A 146 -11.94 1.43 13.02
CA HIS A 146 -12.96 0.44 12.69
C HIS A 146 -13.19 0.32 11.18
N ALA A 147 -13.07 1.42 10.43
CA ALA A 147 -13.22 1.38 8.98
C ALA A 147 -12.08 0.59 8.33
N ALA A 148 -10.83 0.86 8.75
CA ALA A 148 -9.65 0.12 8.29
C ALA A 148 -9.75 -1.39 8.61
N ILE A 149 -10.17 -1.75 9.83
CA ILE A 149 -10.34 -3.16 10.23
C ILE A 149 -11.42 -3.85 9.40
N ARG A 150 -12.61 -3.24 9.26
CA ARG A 150 -13.71 -3.84 8.46
C ARG A 150 -13.30 -4.07 7.01
N LEU A 151 -12.59 -3.11 6.41
CA LEU A 151 -12.09 -3.26 5.05
C LEU A 151 -11.06 -4.39 4.95
N ALA A 152 -10.16 -4.50 5.92
CA ALA A 152 -9.21 -5.60 6.00
C ALA A 152 -9.91 -6.95 6.13
N GLU A 153 -10.91 -7.10 7.00
CA GLU A 153 -11.70 -8.33 7.13
C GLU A 153 -12.40 -8.69 5.82
N LYS A 154 -12.99 -7.71 5.13
CA LYS A 154 -13.62 -7.89 3.80
C LYS A 154 -12.62 -8.43 2.78
N VAL A 155 -11.40 -7.89 2.74
CA VAL A 155 -10.33 -8.35 1.84
C VAL A 155 -9.80 -9.72 2.26
N LEU A 156 -9.60 -9.97 3.56
CA LEU A 156 -9.19 -11.29 4.06
C LEU A 156 -10.22 -12.36 3.68
N GLN A 157 -11.52 -12.06 3.62
CA GLN A 157 -12.53 -13.04 3.22
C GLN A 157 -12.52 -13.36 1.70
N SER A 158 -11.71 -12.70 0.87
CA SER A 158 -11.85 -12.73 -0.59
C SER A 158 -10.94 -13.70 -1.36
N ASP A 159 -10.18 -14.54 -0.66
CA ASP A 159 -9.20 -15.48 -1.26
C ASP A 159 -8.09 -14.80 -2.10
N LEU A 160 -7.95 -13.48 -2.03
CA LEU A 160 -6.89 -12.75 -2.72
C LEU A 160 -5.52 -13.21 -2.22
N LEU A 161 -4.66 -13.60 -3.17
CA LEU A 161 -3.23 -13.86 -2.90
C LEU A 161 -2.52 -12.56 -2.54
N GLY A 162 -1.64 -12.61 -1.53
CA GLY A 162 -0.85 -11.48 -1.06
C GLY A 162 -1.04 -11.20 0.43
N TYR A 163 -0.37 -10.17 0.90
CA TYR A 163 -0.42 -9.70 2.28
C TYR A 163 -1.49 -8.63 2.43
N VAL A 164 -2.27 -8.65 3.51
CA VAL A 164 -3.22 -7.58 3.81
C VAL A 164 -2.60 -6.62 4.81
N GLN A 165 -2.53 -5.34 4.45
CA GLN A 165 -2.04 -4.27 5.31
C GLN A 165 -3.16 -3.27 5.57
N LEU A 166 -3.37 -2.89 6.84
CA LEU A 166 -4.30 -1.80 7.18
C LEU A 166 -3.68 -0.47 6.84
N ALA A 167 -4.43 0.41 6.18
CA ALA A 167 -4.11 1.82 6.04
C ALA A 167 -5.39 2.66 6.21
N GLY A 168 -5.29 3.98 6.04
CA GLY A 168 -6.45 4.86 6.09
C GLY A 168 -7.18 4.86 7.45
N GLY A 169 -6.73 5.69 8.39
CA GLY A 169 -7.38 5.85 9.70
C GLY A 169 -6.80 4.98 10.83
N THR A 170 -5.60 4.45 10.65
CA THR A 170 -4.83 3.71 11.67
C THR A 170 -4.23 4.64 12.73
N ASN A 171 -4.15 4.15 13.97
CA ASN A 171 -3.64 4.89 15.13
C ASN A 171 -3.19 3.93 16.24
N GLN A 172 -2.82 4.46 17.42
CA GLN A 172 -2.36 3.66 18.58
C GLN A 172 -3.33 2.54 19.03
N TYR A 173 -4.62 2.63 18.71
CA TYR A 173 -5.62 1.62 19.06
C TYR A 173 -5.72 0.48 18.04
N THR A 174 -5.11 0.62 16.86
CA THR A 174 -5.24 -0.36 15.78
C THR A 174 -4.66 -1.72 16.16
N VAL A 175 -3.41 -1.79 16.63
CA VAL A 175 -2.78 -3.08 16.97
C VAL A 175 -3.45 -3.78 18.15
N PRO A 176 -3.76 -3.09 19.28
CA PRO A 176 -4.53 -3.70 20.37
C PRO A 176 -5.86 -4.27 19.88
N LYS A 177 -6.58 -3.55 19.00
CA LYS A 177 -7.86 -4.02 18.50
C LYS A 177 -7.73 -5.24 17.58
N LEU A 178 -6.71 -5.27 16.72
CA LEU A 178 -6.42 -6.44 15.90
C LEU A 178 -6.07 -7.67 16.75
N TYR A 179 -5.38 -7.48 17.87
CA TYR A 179 -5.09 -8.54 18.83
C TYR A 179 -6.36 -9.08 19.49
N GLU A 180 -7.23 -8.20 20.00
CA GLU A 180 -8.54 -8.58 20.58
C GLU A 180 -9.41 -9.39 19.60
N LEU A 181 -9.35 -9.05 18.31
CA LEU A 181 -10.13 -9.71 17.25
C LEU A 181 -9.46 -10.99 16.71
N GLY A 182 -8.28 -11.36 17.19
CA GLY A 182 -7.57 -12.55 16.70
C GLY A 182 -7.05 -12.42 15.25
N LEU A 183 -6.90 -11.19 14.75
CA LEU A 183 -6.50 -10.89 13.37
C LEU A 183 -4.97 -10.82 13.20
N LEU A 184 -4.19 -11.07 14.25
CA LEU A 184 -2.72 -11.13 14.24
C LEU A 184 -2.21 -12.54 14.52
N ALA A 185 -1.07 -12.91 13.91
CA ALA A 185 -0.47 -14.24 14.05
C ALA A 185 -0.26 -14.65 15.52
N HIS A 186 0.28 -13.74 16.33
CA HIS A 186 0.60 -13.99 17.73
C HIS A 186 -0.64 -14.12 18.64
N ALA A 187 -1.79 -13.54 18.25
CA ALA A 187 -3.04 -13.69 18.99
C ALA A 187 -3.58 -15.13 18.96
N LYS A 188 -3.18 -15.93 17.96
CA LYS A 188 -3.64 -17.32 17.80
C LYS A 188 -2.92 -18.32 18.68
N SER A 189 -1.70 -18.02 19.13
CA SER A 189 -0.93 -18.93 19.99
C SER A 189 -1.60 -19.19 21.33
N LEU A 190 -2.61 -18.40 21.71
CA LEU A 190 -3.36 -18.53 22.95
C LEU A 190 -4.68 -19.32 22.82
N ASN A 191 -5.23 -19.51 21.61
CA ASN A 191 -6.61 -19.99 21.43
C ASN A 191 -6.76 -21.37 20.76
N GLY A 192 -5.69 -22.15 20.59
CA GLY A 192 -5.73 -23.61 20.41
C GLY A 192 -6.54 -24.22 19.25
N SER A 193 -7.14 -23.43 18.35
CA SER A 193 -7.99 -23.95 17.26
C SER A 193 -7.26 -23.92 15.91
N MET A 194 -6.83 -25.09 15.47
CA MET A 194 -6.03 -25.37 14.26
C MET A 194 -6.89 -25.69 13.01
N ASN A 195 -8.16 -25.31 12.97
CA ASN A 195 -9.06 -25.73 11.87
C ASN A 195 -9.65 -24.54 11.12
N GLY A 196 -8.84 -24.00 10.20
CA GLY A 196 -9.24 -23.02 9.20
C GLY A 196 -8.04 -22.18 8.79
N ALA A 197 -7.82 -21.98 7.48
CA ALA A 197 -6.84 -21.02 6.96
C ALA A 197 -7.28 -19.61 7.35
N THR A 198 -7.07 -19.24 8.62
CA THR A 198 -7.50 -17.96 9.15
C THR A 198 -6.55 -16.93 8.61
N ARG A 199 -7.06 -16.11 7.70
CA ARG A 199 -6.28 -15.07 7.03
C ARG A 199 -6.01 -13.95 8.02
N LEU A 200 -4.75 -13.58 8.12
CA LEU A 200 -4.23 -12.66 9.11
C LEU A 200 -3.89 -11.33 8.46
N VAL A 201 -4.00 -10.26 9.24
CA VAL A 201 -3.37 -8.99 8.91
C VAL A 201 -1.86 -9.18 8.96
N SER A 202 -1.18 -8.69 7.93
CA SER A 202 0.27 -8.79 7.77
C SER A 202 0.99 -7.51 8.15
N GLY A 203 0.29 -6.37 8.25
CA GLY A 203 0.86 -5.11 8.71
C GLY A 203 -0.15 -3.99 8.93
N VAL A 204 0.34 -2.86 9.45
CA VAL A 204 -0.41 -1.62 9.63
C VAL A 204 0.48 -0.47 9.17
N ALA A 205 0.02 0.31 8.20
CA ALA A 205 0.65 1.56 7.79
C ALA A 205 0.14 2.71 8.66
N TYR A 206 1.00 3.67 9.01
CA TYR A 206 0.62 4.85 9.79
C TYR A 206 0.96 6.13 9.04
N GLY A 207 -0.06 6.87 8.61
CA GLY A 207 0.10 8.17 7.96
C GLY A 207 0.00 9.33 8.95
N SER A 208 -1.13 10.04 8.93
CA SER A 208 -1.35 11.26 9.72
C SER A 208 -1.13 11.08 11.23
N PHE A 209 -1.41 9.90 11.79
CA PHE A 209 -1.13 9.61 13.20
C PHE A 209 0.38 9.66 13.49
N ALA A 210 1.21 8.97 12.70
CA ALA A 210 2.66 9.00 12.83
C ALA A 210 3.20 10.43 12.64
N ARG A 211 2.70 11.17 11.65
CA ARG A 211 3.08 12.57 11.44
C ARG A 211 2.84 13.42 12.69
N ARG A 212 1.71 13.27 13.38
CA ARG A 212 1.44 14.03 14.62
C ARG A 212 2.42 13.70 15.75
N LEU A 213 2.87 12.45 15.84
CA LEU A 213 3.85 12.06 16.85
C LEU A 213 5.25 12.63 16.55
N LEU A 214 5.57 12.81 15.27
CA LEU A 214 6.89 13.24 14.81
C LEU A 214 6.99 14.76 14.56
N VAL A 215 5.87 15.50 14.53
CA VAL A 215 5.87 16.92 14.15
C VAL A 215 6.76 17.79 15.06
N SER A 216 6.81 17.48 16.36
CA SER A 216 7.65 18.21 17.32
C SER A 216 9.14 18.06 17.07
N PHE A 217 9.57 17.01 16.36
CA PHE A 217 10.95 16.80 15.93
C PHE A 217 11.26 17.59 14.67
N THR A 218 10.31 17.65 13.73
CA THR A 218 10.44 18.43 12.49
C THR A 218 10.35 19.94 12.72
N ASP A 219 9.79 20.38 13.85
CA ASP A 219 9.78 21.79 14.25
C ASP A 219 11.15 22.24 14.79
N GLN A 220 11.99 21.31 15.24
CA GLN A 220 13.31 21.60 15.82
C GLN A 220 14.43 21.66 14.76
N THR A 221 14.29 20.91 13.67
CA THR A 221 15.25 20.90 12.55
C THR A 221 14.56 20.55 11.24
N LEU A 222 15.03 21.15 10.15
CA LEU A 222 14.62 20.79 8.80
C LEU A 222 15.30 19.50 8.30
N TYR A 223 16.48 19.19 8.83
CA TYR A 223 17.32 18.03 8.47
C TYR A 223 17.53 17.16 9.71
N LEU A 224 16.66 16.18 9.89
CA LEU A 224 16.66 15.32 11.07
C LEU A 224 17.89 14.39 11.06
N GLU A 225 18.33 13.98 9.88
CA GLU A 225 19.52 13.19 9.59
C GLU A 225 20.83 13.84 10.09
N GLU A 226 20.87 15.17 10.20
CA GLU A 226 22.02 15.92 10.67
C GLU A 226 22.05 16.05 12.21
N THR A 227 21.00 15.59 12.90
CA THR A 227 20.90 15.64 14.37
C THR A 227 20.73 14.24 14.96
N PRO A 228 21.79 13.42 15.09
CA PRO A 228 21.69 12.00 15.46
C PRO A 228 20.87 11.75 16.72
N ALA A 229 21.04 12.56 17.76
CA ALA A 229 20.30 12.41 19.02
C ALA A 229 18.79 12.62 18.85
N LEU A 230 18.38 13.54 17.97
CA LEU A 230 16.98 13.84 17.69
C LEU A 230 16.38 12.81 16.73
N LEU A 231 17.15 12.38 15.72
CA LEU A 231 16.81 11.29 14.82
C LEU A 231 16.47 10.02 15.60
N TRP A 232 17.35 9.57 16.49
CA TRP A 232 17.11 8.32 17.23
C TRP A 232 15.92 8.41 18.19
N LYS A 233 15.61 9.59 18.74
CA LYS A 233 14.37 9.80 19.50
C LYS A 233 13.12 9.68 18.62
N ALA A 234 13.14 10.28 17.43
CA ALA A 234 12.06 10.16 16.46
C ALA A 234 11.87 8.70 15.98
N VAL A 235 12.97 7.99 15.71
CA VAL A 235 12.96 6.57 15.36
C VAL A 235 12.36 5.73 16.48
N ALA A 236 12.72 5.96 17.74
CA ALA A 236 12.13 5.24 18.88
C ALA A 236 10.61 5.44 18.99
N ILE A 237 10.11 6.66 18.74
CA ILE A 237 8.68 6.94 18.71
C ILE A 237 8.00 6.21 17.55
N ALA A 238 8.58 6.24 16.35
CA ALA A 238 8.05 5.49 15.20
C ALA A 238 8.07 3.98 15.46
N GLU A 239 9.14 3.45 16.08
CA GLU A 239 9.27 2.04 16.45
C GLU A 239 8.15 1.60 17.39
N SER A 240 7.74 2.46 18.34
CA SER A 240 6.65 2.13 19.28
C SER A 240 5.31 1.81 18.59
N LEU A 241 5.08 2.28 17.35
CA LEU A 241 3.87 1.98 16.57
C LEU A 241 3.91 0.61 15.90
N ILE A 242 5.11 0.14 15.55
CA ILE A 242 5.33 -1.07 14.74
C ILE A 242 5.81 -2.26 15.57
N ALA A 243 6.47 -2.01 16.70
CA ALA A 243 6.98 -3.06 17.58
C ALA A 243 5.86 -4.01 18.07
N PRO A 244 4.65 -3.54 18.42
CA PRO A 244 3.54 -4.42 18.82
C PRO A 244 3.05 -5.37 17.71
N LEU A 245 3.38 -5.11 16.44
CA LEU A 245 3.08 -6.05 15.34
C LEU A 245 4.13 -7.15 15.21
N LYS A 246 5.38 -6.85 15.60
CA LYS A 246 6.53 -7.75 15.45
C LYS A 246 6.80 -8.62 16.67
N ARG A 247 6.28 -8.24 17.85
CA ARG A 247 6.48 -8.93 19.12
C ARG A 247 5.11 -9.22 19.77
N PRO A 248 4.93 -10.33 20.50
CA PRO A 248 3.75 -10.53 21.33
C PRO A 248 3.61 -9.38 22.32
N ILE A 249 2.39 -8.92 22.56
CA ILE A 249 2.05 -7.94 23.61
C ILE A 249 2.03 -8.66 24.96
#